data_AF-A0A3D3XY21-F1
#
_entry.id   AF-A0A3D3XY21-F1
#
_cell.length_a   1.000
_cell.length_b   1.000
_cell.length_c   1.000
_cell.angle_alpha   90.00
_cell.angle_beta   90.00
_cell.angle_gamma   90.00
#
_symmetry.space_group_name_H-M   'P 1'
#
loop_
_entity.id
_entity.type
_entity.pdbx_description
1 polymer ?
#
loop_
_entity_poly.entity_id
_entity_poly.type
_entity_poly.pdbx_seq_one_letter_code
_entity_poly.pdbx_strand_id
1 'polypeptide(L)' 'MQRQWQTPVTFLVVASIAMPLGFSAWRALLNNFAIEKAAFTGVEIGILQ' A
#
# COMPACT_ATOMS: atom_id res chain seq x y z
N MET A 1 22.28 27.16 4.02
CA MET A 1 21.11 27.26 3.11
C MET A 1 20.09 26.23 3.53
N GLN A 2 18.97 26.63 4.15
CA GLN A 2 17.87 25.68 4.41
C GLN A 2 17.17 25.39 3.08
N ARG A 3 17.04 24.10 2.72
CA ARG A 3 16.36 23.69 1.48
C ARG A 3 14.87 23.92 1.64
N GLN A 4 14.32 24.78 0.80
CA GLN A 4 12.93 25.26 0.85
C GLN A 4 11.86 24.15 0.81
N TRP A 5 12.23 22.95 0.35
CA TRP A 5 11.34 21.79 0.25
C TRP A 5 11.37 20.86 1.49
N GLN A 6 12.35 21.01 2.38
CA GLN A 6 12.51 20.14 3.57
C GLN A 6 11.66 20.67 4.74
N THR A 7 10.35 20.73 4.54
CA THR A 7 9.40 21.15 5.58
C THR A 7 8.54 19.97 6.03
N PRO A 8 8.03 19.97 7.28
CA PRO A 8 7.09 18.94 7.74
C PRO A 8 5.86 18.82 6.84
N VAL A 9 5.35 19.93 6.29
CA VAL A 9 4.19 19.93 5.39
C VAL A 9 4.50 19.20 4.09
N THR A 10 5.66 19.46 3.48
CA THR A 10 6.08 18.75 2.27
C THR A 10 6.19 17.25 2.52
N PHE A 11 6.73 16.85 3.69
CA PHE A 11 6.78 15.44 4.06
C PHE A 11 5.39 14.82 4.16
N LEU A 12 4.43 15.49 4.81
CA LEU A 12 3.06 15.00 4.93
C LEU A 12 2.37 14.88 3.57
N VAL A 13 2.60 15.81 2.65
CA VAL A 13 2.08 15.75 1.27
C VAL A 13 2.68 14.56 0.51
N VAL A 14 3.98 14.33 0.62
CA VAL A 14 4.61 13.17 -0.03
C VAL A 14 4.12 11.87 0.60
N ALA A 15 4.04 11.81 1.93
CA ALA A 15 3.55 10.63 2.64
C ALA A 15 2.08 10.32 2.31
N SER A 16 1.22 11.35 2.20
CA SER A 16 -0.19 11.15 1.88
C SER A 16 -0.42 10.57 0.48
N ILE A 17 0.53 10.78 -0.45
CA ILE A 17 0.52 10.17 -1.79
C ILE A 17 1.20 8.81 -1.77
N ALA A 18 2.36 8.69 -1.11
CA ALA A 18 3.14 7.46 -1.09
C ALA A 18 2.41 6.31 -0.37
N MET A 19 1.70 6.61 0.72
CA MET A 19 0.98 5.61 1.51
C MET A 19 -0.12 4.87 0.72
N PRO A 20 -1.09 5.53 0.07
CA PRO A 20 -2.11 4.83 -0.70
C PRO A 20 -1.53 4.09 -1.91
N LEU A 21 -0.44 4.58 -2.52
CA LEU A 21 0.25 3.87 -3.60
C LEU A 21 0.89 2.57 -3.10
N GLY A 22 1.66 2.64 -2.00
CA GLY A 22 2.28 1.48 -1.39
C GLY A 22 1.24 0.47 -0.91
N PHE A 23 0.15 0.93 -0.30
CA PHE A 23 -0.94 0.07 0.14
C PHE A 23 -1.65 -0.63 -1.03
N SER A 24 -1.88 0.08 -2.13
CA SER A 24 -2.50 -0.50 -3.33
C SER A 24 -1.62 -1.59 -3.97
N ALA A 25 -0.31 -1.32 -4.06
CA ALA A 25 0.65 -2.30 -4.56
C ALA A 25 0.73 -3.55 -3.64
N TRP A 26 0.79 -3.33 -2.32
CA TRP A 26 0.77 -4.42 -1.35
C TRP A 26 -0.49 -5.27 -1.46
N ARG A 27 -1.68 -4.66 -1.53
CA ARG A 27 -2.95 -5.40 -1.66
C ARG A 27 -2.99 -6.26 -2.92
N ALA A 28 -2.49 -5.75 -4.05
CA ALA A 28 -2.42 -6.53 -5.29
C ALA A 28 -1.50 -7.75 -5.14
N LEU A 29 -0.30 -7.56 -4.56
CA LEU A 29 0.64 -8.64 -4.31
C LEU A 29 0.09 -9.68 -3.32
N LEU A 30 -0.55 -9.22 -2.23
CA LEU A 30 -1.16 -10.08 -1.22
C LEU A 30 -2.30 -10.91 -1.81
N ASN A 31 -3.17 -10.30 -2.61
CA ASN A 31 -4.28 -11.01 -3.26
C ASN A 31 -3.76 -12.09 -4.22
N ASN A 32 -2.77 -11.75 -5.06
CA ASN A 32 -2.17 -12.73 -5.98
C ASN A 32 -1.48 -13.87 -5.22
N PHE A 33 -0.74 -13.55 -4.17
CA PHE A 33 -0.10 -14.56 -3.31
C PHE A 33 -1.14 -15.47 -2.63
N ALA A 34 -2.22 -14.92 -2.10
CA ALA A 34 -3.26 -15.68 -1.42
C ALA A 34 -3.89 -16.74 -2.36
N ILE A 35 -4.17 -16.36 -3.61
CA ILE A 35 -4.72 -17.27 -4.62
C ILE A 35 -3.67 -18.29 -5.08
N GLU A 36 -2.48 -17.84 -5.49
CA GLU A 36 -1.52 -18.71 -6.17
C GLU A 36 -0.63 -19.54 -5.24
N LYS A 37 -0.36 -19.05 -4.02
CA LYS A 37 0.58 -19.67 -3.07
C LYS A 37 -0.09 -20.21 -1.82
N ALA A 38 -1.13 -19.56 -1.34
CA ALA A 38 -1.91 -20.05 -0.20
C ALA A 38 -3.17 -20.84 -0.59
N ALA A 39 -3.47 -20.92 -1.90
CA ALA A 39 -4.64 -21.62 -2.44
C ALA A 39 -5.98 -21.16 -1.85
N PHE A 40 -6.09 -19.88 -1.50
CA PHE A 40 -7.33 -19.31 -0.98
C PHE A 40 -8.45 -19.41 -2.02
N THR A 41 -9.62 -19.81 -1.54
CA THR A 41 -10.90 -19.77 -2.25
C THR A 41 -11.52 -18.37 -2.19
N GLY A 42 -12.59 -18.16 -2.96
CA GLY A 42 -13.31 -16.87 -2.95
C GLY A 42 -13.88 -16.48 -1.57
N VAL A 43 -14.24 -17.44 -0.73
CA VAL A 43 -14.72 -17.18 0.63
C VAL A 43 -13.60 -16.66 1.52
N GLU A 44 -12.42 -17.27 1.45
CA GLU A 44 -11.25 -16.87 2.26
C GLU A 44 -10.70 -15.50 1.85
N ILE A 45 -10.72 -15.19 0.54
CA ILE A 45 -10.39 -13.84 0.04
C ILE A 45 -11.40 -12.81 0.57
N GLY A 46 -12.69 -13.16 0.65
CA GLY A 46 -13.73 -12.29 1.21
C GLY A 46 -13.58 -12.04 2.71
N ILE A 47 -12.96 -12.95 3.45
CA ILE A 47 -12.63 -12.75 4.88
C ILE A 47 -11.37 -11.90 5.05
N LEU A 48 -10.42 -11.98 4.12
CA LEU A 48 -9.14 -11.25 4.17
C LEU A 48 -9.29 -9.74 3.91
N GLN A 49 -10.30 -9.33 3.15
CA GLN A 49 -10.51 -7.93 2.71
C GLN A 49 -11.59 -7.21 3.50
#